data_AF-A0A6V8PLA5-F1
#
_entry.id   AF-A0A6V8PLA5-F1
#
_cell.length_a   1.000
_cell.length_b   1.000
_cell.length_c   1.000
_cell.angle_alpha   90.00
_cell.angle_beta   90.00
_cell.angle_gamma   90.00
#
_symmetry.space_group_name_H-M   'P 1'
#
loop_
_entity.id
_entity.type
_entity.pdbx_description
1 polymer ?
#
loop_
_entity_poly.entity_id
_entity_poly.type
_entity_poly.pdbx_seq_one_letter_code
_entity_poly.pdbx_strand_id
1 'polypeptide(L)'
;MGKRSLIGGQAVIEGVMMRGSDRWAVAVRKPDLQMDISAWPFSSLTKRIPQLRIAIVRGILVLFESLVIGLKAISYSADVAAGEEVRLSKRDVTLAMIMALALAVGLFFVLPTVVARSLDRLFPSTLVYNLAEGALRIAILVGYIVFISSLKEIRRVFQYHGAEHKVINAFENGEDLTVEAARKHSRIHLRCGTSFLLVVMVVSILVFSFLGRPDLVTRILSRIVVIPLVAGIS
;
A
#
# COMPACT_ATOMS: atom_id res chain seq x y z
N MET A 1 25.28 -16.55 13.92
CA MET A 1 23.91 -16.06 14.12
C MET A 1 23.10 -16.35 12.87
N GLY A 2 22.07 -17.19 12.94
CA GLY A 2 21.26 -17.54 11.76
C GLY A 2 20.57 -16.31 11.18
N LYS A 3 20.42 -16.24 9.85
CA LYS A 3 19.63 -15.19 9.18
C LYS A 3 18.23 -15.17 9.81
N ARG A 4 17.90 -14.12 10.56
CA ARG A 4 16.52 -13.92 11.04
C ARG A 4 15.59 -13.89 9.84
N SER A 5 14.46 -14.58 9.96
CA SER A 5 13.42 -14.59 8.93
C SER A 5 12.94 -13.16 8.68
N LEU A 6 12.87 -12.76 7.42
CA LEU A 6 12.26 -11.48 7.04
C LEU A 6 10.81 -11.43 7.53
N ILE A 7 10.45 -10.38 8.25
CA ILE A 7 9.08 -10.09 8.69
C ILE A 7 8.58 -8.85 7.92
N GLY A 8 7.33 -8.92 7.49
CA GLY A 8 6.58 -7.78 6.96
C GLY A 8 5.46 -7.39 7.91
N GLY A 9 4.89 -6.21 7.72
CA GLY A 9 3.75 -5.74 8.50
C GLY A 9 2.83 -4.85 7.69
N GLN A 10 1.67 -4.56 8.29
CA GLN A 10 0.70 -3.60 7.78
C GLN A 10 -0.09 -3.04 8.95
N ALA A 11 -0.27 -1.73 9.01
CA ALA A 11 -1.24 -1.14 9.93
C ALA A 11 -2.68 -1.43 9.50
N VAL A 12 -3.54 -1.70 10.47
CA VAL A 12 -4.96 -1.94 10.28
C VAL A 12 -5.77 -1.07 11.26
N ILE A 13 -7.09 -1.17 11.24
CA ILE A 13 -7.95 -0.38 12.14
C ILE A 13 -7.68 -0.85 13.57
N GLU A 14 -7.36 0.08 14.47
CA GLU A 14 -7.01 -0.21 15.88
C GLU A 14 -5.90 -1.25 16.10
N GLY A 15 -5.03 -1.50 15.11
CA GLY A 15 -4.13 -2.63 15.21
C GLY A 15 -3.02 -2.73 14.18
N VAL A 16 -2.30 -3.85 14.23
CA VAL A 16 -1.23 -4.20 13.30
C VAL A 16 -1.35 -5.65 12.84
N MET A 17 -1.04 -5.88 11.58
CA MET A 17 -0.81 -7.20 11.00
C MET A 17 0.70 -7.41 10.88
N MET A 18 1.18 -8.58 11.30
CA MET A 18 2.56 -9.03 11.13
C MET A 18 2.58 -10.31 10.31
N ARG A 19 3.51 -10.42 9.37
CA ARG A 19 3.64 -11.56 8.45
C ARG A 19 5.05 -12.14 8.51
N GLY A 20 5.13 -13.38 8.95
CA GLY A 20 6.31 -14.23 8.86
C GLY A 20 6.31 -15.07 7.58
N SER A 21 7.17 -16.09 7.58
CA SER A 21 7.42 -16.91 6.38
C SER A 21 6.35 -17.98 6.10
N ASP A 22 5.61 -18.36 7.13
CA ASP A 22 4.68 -19.49 7.19
C ASP A 22 3.39 -19.16 7.97
N ARG A 23 3.33 -18.00 8.64
CA ARG A 23 2.18 -17.51 9.39
C ARG A 23 2.06 -16.00 9.28
N TRP A 24 0.85 -15.51 9.51
CA TRP A 24 0.58 -14.10 9.74
C TRP A 24 -0.40 -13.96 10.90
N ALA A 25 -0.32 -12.85 11.61
CA ALA A 25 -1.15 -12.56 12.76
C ALA A 25 -1.62 -11.11 12.73
N VAL A 26 -2.80 -10.86 13.28
CA VAL A 26 -3.37 -9.52 13.44
C VAL A 26 -3.67 -9.34 14.91
N ALA A 27 -3.19 -8.23 15.48
CA ALA A 27 -3.51 -7.80 16.83
C ALA A 27 -4.30 -6.48 16.76
N VAL A 28 -5.51 -6.48 17.32
CA VAL A 28 -6.46 -5.37 17.26
C VAL A 28 -6.90 -5.01 18.67
N ARG A 29 -6.97 -3.72 18.98
CA ARG A 29 -7.55 -3.23 20.22
C ARG A 29 -9.07 -3.12 20.08
N LYS A 30 -9.79 -3.84 20.94
CA LYS A 30 -11.26 -3.78 21.04
C LYS A 30 -11.72 -2.46 21.70
N PRO A 31 -13.02 -2.10 21.58
CA PRO A 31 -13.59 -0.94 22.29
C PRO A 31 -13.44 -0.99 23.81
N ASP A 32 -13.40 -2.20 24.40
CA ASP A 32 -13.17 -2.45 25.82
C ASP A 32 -11.68 -2.37 26.24
N LEU A 33 -10.81 -1.91 25.34
CA LEU A 33 -9.36 -1.79 25.48
C LEU A 33 -8.59 -3.10 25.60
N GLN A 34 -9.25 -4.25 25.53
CA GLN A 34 -8.56 -5.53 25.47
C GLN A 34 -8.00 -5.78 24.07
N MET A 35 -6.96 -6.61 23.99
CA MET A 35 -6.37 -7.03 22.72
C MET A 35 -7.03 -8.30 22.23
N ASP A 36 -7.48 -8.27 20.99
CA ASP A 36 -7.84 -9.46 20.23
C ASP A 36 -6.69 -9.81 19.28
N ILE A 37 -6.25 -11.07 19.31
CA ILE A 37 -5.11 -11.54 18.52
C ILE A 37 -5.51 -12.84 17.82
N SER A 38 -5.46 -12.82 16.48
CA SER A 38 -5.67 -14.01 15.65
C SER A 38 -4.50 -14.27 14.74
N ALA A 39 -4.18 -15.55 14.52
CA ALA A 39 -3.08 -15.98 13.68
C ALA A 39 -3.50 -17.10 12.73
N TRP A 40 -3.08 -17.00 11.48
CA TRP A 40 -3.42 -17.95 10.42
C TRP A 40 -2.16 -18.48 9.74
N PRO A 41 -2.19 -19.73 9.24
CA PRO A 41 -1.11 -20.24 8.41
C PRO A 41 -1.07 -19.49 7.07
N PHE A 42 0.14 -19.38 6.52
CA PHE A 42 0.41 -18.83 5.20
C PHE A 42 1.41 -19.72 4.47
N SER A 43 1.10 -20.11 3.24
CA SER A 43 2.06 -20.77 2.37
C SER A 43 2.02 -20.10 1.00
N SER A 44 3.14 -19.50 0.60
CA SER A 44 3.22 -18.88 -0.72
C SER A 44 3.14 -19.93 -1.83
N LEU A 45 2.38 -19.65 -2.89
CA LEU A 45 2.32 -20.43 -4.12
C LEU A 45 3.70 -20.55 -4.77
N THR A 46 4.56 -19.54 -4.63
CA THR A 46 5.94 -19.55 -5.15
C THR A 46 6.86 -20.55 -4.43
N LYS A 47 6.51 -20.94 -3.19
CA LYS A 47 7.17 -22.05 -2.48
C LYS A 47 6.69 -23.41 -3.01
N ARG A 48 5.41 -23.50 -3.44
CA ARG A 48 4.79 -24.74 -3.92
C ARG A 48 5.13 -25.07 -5.38
N ILE A 49 5.32 -24.06 -6.25
CA ILE A 49 5.56 -24.26 -7.69
C ILE A 49 6.85 -23.53 -8.12
N PRO A 50 7.97 -24.26 -8.33
CA PRO A 50 9.27 -23.67 -8.68
C PRO A 50 9.29 -22.85 -9.98
N GLN A 51 8.44 -23.18 -10.94
CA GLN A 51 8.30 -22.48 -12.23
C GLN A 51 7.78 -21.05 -12.06
N LEU A 52 7.11 -20.74 -10.95
CA LEU A 52 6.60 -19.40 -10.62
C LEU A 52 7.66 -18.47 -10.01
N ARG A 53 8.93 -18.89 -9.97
CA ARG A 53 10.05 -18.10 -9.39
C ARG A 53 10.67 -17.10 -10.35
N ILE A 54 10.23 -17.05 -11.62
CA ILE A 54 10.66 -16.05 -12.59
C ILE A 54 10.34 -14.66 -12.02
N ALA A 55 11.31 -13.72 -12.05
CA ALA A 55 11.27 -12.49 -11.26
C ALA A 55 9.95 -11.69 -11.37
N ILE A 56 9.45 -11.48 -12.60
CA ILE A 56 8.19 -10.74 -12.85
C ILE A 56 6.97 -11.50 -12.31
N VAL A 57 6.83 -12.78 -12.69
CA VAL A 57 5.70 -13.64 -12.28
C VAL A 57 5.67 -13.80 -10.75
N ARG A 58 6.84 -14.01 -10.15
CA ARG A 58 7.03 -14.08 -8.70
C ARG A 58 6.57 -12.79 -8.02
N GLY A 59 6.96 -11.63 -8.55
CA GLY A 59 6.58 -10.32 -8.01
C GLY A 59 5.06 -10.13 -8.01
N ILE A 60 4.40 -10.42 -9.14
CA ILE A 60 2.94 -10.34 -9.28
C ILE A 60 2.23 -11.26 -8.28
N LEU A 61 2.68 -12.52 -8.16
CA LEU A 61 2.08 -13.48 -7.22
C LEU A 61 2.26 -13.04 -5.76
N VAL A 62 3.46 -12.60 -5.38
CA VAL A 62 3.72 -12.11 -4.01
C VAL A 62 2.88 -10.87 -3.71
N LEU A 63 2.73 -9.96 -4.68
CA LEU A 63 1.87 -8.78 -4.54
C LEU A 63 0.41 -9.19 -4.34
N PHE A 64 -0.09 -10.12 -5.16
CA PHE A 64 -1.46 -10.63 -5.05
C PHE A 64 -1.70 -11.31 -3.70
N GLU A 65 -0.81 -12.19 -3.26
CA GLU A 65 -0.89 -12.83 -1.94
C GLU A 65 -0.91 -11.81 -0.80
N SER A 66 -0.06 -10.77 -0.90
CA SER A 66 0.00 -9.69 0.08
C SER A 66 -1.27 -8.86 0.10
N LEU A 67 -1.86 -8.56 -1.07
CA LEU A 67 -3.13 -7.85 -1.18
C LEU A 67 -4.27 -8.65 -0.54
N VAL A 68 -4.35 -9.96 -0.82
CA VAL A 68 -5.39 -10.83 -0.23
C VAL A 68 -5.26 -10.89 1.28
N ILE A 69 -4.04 -11.04 1.82
CA ILE A 69 -3.80 -11.03 3.28
C ILE A 69 -4.15 -9.65 3.86
N GLY A 70 -3.71 -8.58 3.22
CA GLY A 70 -3.97 -7.20 3.66
C GLY A 70 -5.46 -6.89 3.73
N LEU A 71 -6.23 -7.29 2.72
CA LEU A 71 -7.69 -7.14 2.71
C LEU A 71 -8.35 -7.96 3.83
N LYS A 72 -7.94 -9.22 4.03
CA LYS A 72 -8.43 -10.04 5.14
C LYS A 72 -8.13 -9.40 6.50
N ALA A 73 -6.94 -8.84 6.68
CA ALA A 73 -6.54 -8.18 7.91
C ALA A 73 -7.34 -6.90 8.17
N ILE A 74 -7.60 -6.09 7.13
CA ILE A 74 -8.45 -4.89 7.23
C ILE A 74 -9.88 -5.28 7.62
N SER A 75 -10.48 -6.25 6.91
CA SER A 75 -11.83 -6.72 7.22
C SER A 75 -11.93 -7.26 8.65
N TYR A 76 -10.99 -8.11 9.05
CA TYR A 76 -10.91 -8.61 10.42
C TYR A 76 -10.83 -7.49 11.45
N SER A 77 -9.95 -6.51 11.22
CA SER A 77 -9.78 -5.39 12.14
C SER A 77 -11.00 -4.48 12.23
N ALA A 78 -11.72 -4.30 11.11
CA ALA A 78 -12.95 -3.53 11.08
C ALA A 78 -14.04 -4.22 11.92
N ASP A 79 -14.20 -5.54 11.76
CA ASP A 79 -15.17 -6.33 12.51
C ASP A 79 -14.89 -6.31 14.02
N VAL A 80 -13.63 -6.47 14.42
CA VAL A 80 -13.23 -6.42 15.84
C VAL A 80 -13.37 -5.02 16.43
N ALA A 81 -12.99 -3.97 15.68
CA ALA A 81 -13.07 -2.59 16.16
C ALA A 81 -14.52 -2.08 16.23
N ALA A 82 -15.42 -2.59 15.39
CA ALA A 82 -16.85 -2.24 15.39
C ALA A 82 -17.61 -2.85 16.59
N GLY A 83 -17.10 -3.93 17.19
CA GLY A 83 -17.74 -4.64 18.30
C GLY A 83 -18.93 -5.52 17.87
N GLU A 84 -19.51 -6.25 18.82
CA GLU A 84 -20.57 -7.23 18.52
C GLU A 84 -21.89 -6.60 18.04
N GLU A 85 -22.14 -5.32 18.37
CA GLU A 85 -23.39 -4.62 18.05
C GLU A 85 -23.46 -4.12 16.60
N VAL A 86 -22.31 -3.95 15.92
CA VAL A 86 -22.23 -3.42 14.55
C VAL A 86 -21.52 -4.42 13.63
N ARG A 87 -22.27 -5.43 13.16
CA ARG A 87 -21.77 -6.34 12.12
C ARG A 87 -21.98 -5.75 10.74
N LEU A 88 -20.90 -5.36 10.08
CA LEU A 88 -20.94 -4.95 8.67
C LEU A 88 -21.33 -6.15 7.80
N SER A 89 -22.29 -5.97 6.89
CA SER A 89 -22.63 -7.02 5.96
C SER A 89 -21.52 -7.16 4.90
N LYS A 90 -21.36 -8.36 4.32
CA LYS A 90 -20.43 -8.57 3.20
C LYS A 90 -20.71 -7.61 2.03
N ARG A 91 -21.97 -7.20 1.85
CA ARG A 91 -22.38 -6.24 0.81
C ARG A 91 -21.82 -4.84 1.11
N ASP A 92 -21.88 -4.39 2.36
CA ASP A 92 -21.40 -3.07 2.77
C ASP A 92 -19.88 -2.95 2.57
N VAL A 93 -19.13 -3.98 2.98
CA VAL A 93 -17.68 -4.05 2.78
C VAL A 93 -17.34 -4.05 1.29
N THR A 94 -18.06 -4.83 0.48
CA THR A 94 -17.84 -4.89 -0.97
C THR A 94 -18.13 -3.54 -1.63
N LEU A 95 -19.24 -2.88 -1.26
CA LEU A 95 -19.60 -1.57 -1.78
C LEU A 95 -18.55 -0.51 -1.39
N ALA A 96 -18.10 -0.51 -0.14
CA ALA A 96 -17.06 0.39 0.34
C ALA A 96 -15.74 0.18 -0.43
N MET A 97 -15.35 -1.07 -0.69
CA MET A 97 -14.17 -1.39 -1.51
C MET A 97 -14.30 -0.89 -2.95
N ILE A 98 -15.46 -1.08 -3.59
CA ILE A 98 -15.72 -0.60 -4.96
C ILE A 98 -15.64 0.93 -5.00
N MET A 99 -16.27 1.61 -4.04
CA MET A 99 -16.24 3.07 -3.92
C MET A 99 -14.83 3.59 -3.69
N ALA A 100 -14.05 2.94 -2.81
CA ALA A 100 -12.66 3.29 -2.56
C ALA A 100 -11.79 3.11 -3.81
N LEU A 101 -11.99 2.01 -4.56
CA LEU A 101 -11.29 1.77 -5.81
C LEU A 101 -11.66 2.80 -6.88
N ALA A 102 -12.96 3.10 -7.04
CA ALA A 102 -13.43 4.10 -7.98
C ALA A 102 -12.86 5.49 -7.67
N LEU A 103 -12.85 5.88 -6.38
CA LEU A 103 -12.24 7.13 -5.92
C LEU A 103 -10.73 7.14 -6.20
N ALA A 104 -10.03 6.04 -5.93
CA ALA A 104 -8.60 5.94 -6.20
C ALA A 104 -8.28 6.07 -7.70
N VAL A 105 -9.03 5.37 -8.56
CA VAL A 105 -8.87 5.49 -10.02
C VAL A 105 -9.20 6.90 -10.49
N GLY A 106 -10.30 7.47 -10.00
CA GLY A 106 -10.71 8.84 -10.30
C GLY A 106 -9.64 9.86 -9.92
N LEU A 107 -9.13 9.79 -8.69
CA LEU A 107 -8.21 10.77 -8.13
C LEU A 107 -6.79 10.64 -8.68
N PHE A 108 -6.27 9.43 -8.83
CA PHE A 108 -4.86 9.19 -9.16
C PHE A 108 -4.57 8.90 -10.63
N PHE A 109 -5.59 8.55 -11.43
CA PHE A 109 -5.41 8.26 -12.85
C PHE A 109 -6.20 9.21 -13.75
N VAL A 110 -7.51 9.35 -13.50
CA VAL A 110 -8.39 10.15 -14.37
C VAL A 110 -8.13 11.64 -14.18
N LEU A 111 -8.20 12.14 -12.94
CA LEU A 111 -8.06 13.56 -12.63
C LEU A 111 -6.75 14.17 -13.15
N PRO A 112 -5.54 13.59 -12.91
CA PRO A 112 -4.30 14.17 -13.41
C PRO A 112 -4.27 14.21 -14.93
N THR A 113 -4.82 13.19 -15.60
CA THR A 113 -4.87 13.10 -17.07
C THR A 113 -5.79 14.16 -17.66
N VAL A 114 -6.98 14.35 -17.09
CA VAL A 114 -7.95 15.34 -17.55
C VAL A 114 -7.42 16.76 -17.32
N VAL A 115 -6.87 17.05 -16.14
CA VAL A 115 -6.30 18.37 -15.84
C VAL A 115 -5.11 18.67 -16.74
N ALA A 116 -4.19 17.72 -16.94
CA ALA A 116 -3.07 17.92 -17.85
C ALA A 116 -3.54 18.18 -19.29
N ARG A 117 -4.58 17.50 -19.77
CA ARG A 117 -5.17 17.73 -21.10
C ARG A 117 -5.80 19.12 -21.23
N SER A 118 -6.48 19.62 -20.20
CA SER A 118 -7.05 20.98 -20.22
C SER A 118 -5.97 22.07 -20.33
N LEU A 119 -4.75 21.78 -19.86
CA LEU A 119 -3.59 22.67 -19.92
C LEU A 119 -2.68 22.41 -21.13
N ASP A 120 -3.07 21.53 -22.06
CA ASP A 120 -2.23 21.10 -23.19
C ASP A 120 -1.73 22.26 -24.05
N ARG A 121 -2.57 23.30 -24.22
CA ARG A 121 -2.21 24.54 -24.95
C ARG A 121 -1.06 25.33 -24.33
N LEU A 122 -0.76 25.11 -23.04
CA LEU A 122 0.34 25.77 -22.33
C LEU A 122 1.67 25.04 -22.49
N PHE A 123 1.68 23.82 -23.04
CA PHE A 123 2.86 22.95 -23.08
C PHE A 123 3.30 22.62 -24.51
N PRO A 124 4.20 23.44 -25.10
CA PRO A 124 4.63 23.25 -26.49
C PRO A 124 5.41 21.93 -26.69
N SER A 125 6.20 21.48 -25.71
CA SER A 125 7.01 20.26 -25.83
C SER A 125 6.45 19.05 -25.07
N THR A 126 6.72 17.85 -25.60
CA THR A 126 6.17 16.59 -25.07
C THR A 126 6.76 16.27 -23.72
N LEU A 127 8.02 16.62 -23.56
CA LEU A 127 8.75 16.49 -22.31
C LEU A 127 8.12 17.37 -21.23
N VAL A 128 7.88 18.65 -21.52
CA VAL A 128 7.31 19.58 -20.53
C VAL A 128 5.89 19.15 -20.14
N TYR A 129 5.08 18.71 -21.09
CA TYR A 129 3.75 18.15 -20.80
C TYR A 129 3.81 16.96 -19.84
N ASN A 130 4.66 15.97 -20.14
CA ASN A 130 4.78 14.75 -19.34
C ASN A 130 5.37 15.02 -17.95
N LEU A 131 6.32 15.95 -17.84
CA LEU A 131 6.85 16.40 -16.54
C LEU A 131 5.81 17.16 -15.71
N ALA A 132 5.03 18.05 -16.33
CA ALA A 132 3.96 18.79 -15.65
C ALA A 132 2.87 17.84 -15.15
N GLU A 133 2.47 16.85 -15.96
CA GLU A 133 1.54 15.82 -15.53
C GLU A 133 2.10 14.99 -14.36
N GLY A 134 3.38 14.65 -14.41
CA GLY A 134 4.07 13.95 -13.33
C GLY A 134 4.10 14.74 -12.03
N ALA A 135 4.44 16.03 -12.10
CA ALA A 135 4.43 16.94 -10.97
C ALA A 135 3.02 17.09 -10.37
N LEU A 136 2.00 17.19 -11.22
CA LEU A 136 0.60 17.22 -10.79
C LEU A 136 0.20 15.95 -10.03
N ARG A 137 0.61 14.77 -10.49
CA ARG A 137 0.33 13.50 -9.78
C ARG A 137 0.98 13.47 -8.40
N ILE A 138 2.24 13.91 -8.29
CA ILE A 138 2.93 14.00 -7.00
C ILE A 138 2.21 14.98 -6.08
N ALA A 139 1.82 16.16 -6.59
CA ALA A 139 1.08 17.15 -5.83
C ALA A 139 -0.27 16.60 -5.33
N ILE A 140 -1.00 15.87 -6.17
CA ILE A 140 -2.25 15.20 -5.79
C ILE A 140 -2.01 14.14 -4.71
N LEU A 141 -0.96 13.30 -4.82
CA LEU A 141 -0.67 12.31 -3.78
C LEU A 141 -0.30 12.97 -2.45
N VAL A 142 0.62 13.93 -2.46
CA VAL A 142 1.04 14.62 -1.24
C VAL A 142 -0.15 15.34 -0.62
N GLY A 143 -0.93 16.07 -1.43
CA GLY A 143 -2.15 16.74 -0.99
C GLY A 143 -3.16 15.76 -0.39
N TYR A 144 -3.38 14.60 -1.02
CA TYR A 144 -4.24 13.54 -0.49
C TYR A 144 -3.75 13.02 0.86
N ILE A 145 -2.46 12.68 1.00
CA ILE A 145 -1.88 12.18 2.25
C ILE A 145 -2.04 13.22 3.36
N VAL A 146 -1.74 14.50 3.08
CA VAL A 146 -1.92 15.60 4.03
C VAL A 146 -3.38 15.71 4.44
N PHE A 147 -4.31 15.68 3.48
CA PHE A 147 -5.74 15.75 3.75
C PHE A 147 -6.21 14.60 4.64
N ILE A 148 -5.94 13.34 4.29
CA ILE A 148 -6.39 12.20 5.10
C ILE A 148 -5.71 12.16 6.47
N SER A 149 -4.48 12.67 6.62
CA SER A 149 -3.78 12.75 7.91
C SER A 149 -4.45 13.69 8.93
N SER A 150 -5.35 14.57 8.44
CA SER A 150 -6.19 15.41 9.30
C SER A 150 -7.35 14.63 9.94
N LEU A 151 -7.73 13.48 9.36
CA LEU A 151 -8.80 12.62 9.88
C LEU A 151 -8.29 11.81 11.08
N LYS A 152 -9.01 11.87 12.21
CA LYS A 152 -8.61 11.23 13.48
C LYS A 152 -8.36 9.73 13.32
N GLU A 153 -9.24 9.03 12.63
CA GLU A 153 -9.14 7.57 12.41
C GLU A 153 -7.88 7.21 11.60
N ILE A 154 -7.61 7.95 10.51
CA ILE A 154 -6.43 7.72 9.67
C ILE A 154 -5.14 8.07 10.41
N ARG A 155 -5.14 9.15 11.20
CA ARG A 155 -4.00 9.50 12.05
C ARG A 155 -3.64 8.36 13.00
N ARG A 156 -4.65 7.69 13.56
CA ARG A 156 -4.44 6.53 14.43
C ARG A 156 -3.86 5.35 13.67
N VAL A 157 -4.34 5.04 12.46
CA VAL A 157 -3.73 4.03 11.59
C VAL A 157 -2.25 4.36 11.31
N PHE A 158 -1.91 5.63 11.08
CA PHE A 158 -0.51 6.06 10.92
C PHE A 158 0.34 5.90 12.19
N GLN A 159 -0.25 6.04 13.37
CA GLN A 159 0.44 5.74 14.64
C GLN A 159 0.76 4.25 14.75
N TYR A 160 -0.21 3.37 14.43
CA TYR A 160 0.02 1.93 14.38
C TYR A 160 1.07 1.54 13.34
N HIS A 161 1.08 2.19 12.18
CA HIS A 161 2.11 1.99 11.16
C HIS A 161 3.51 2.38 11.65
N GLY A 162 3.61 3.52 12.35
CA GLY A 162 4.87 3.91 12.99
C GLY A 162 5.34 2.91 14.04
N ALA A 163 4.42 2.35 14.83
CA ALA A 163 4.73 1.32 15.81
C ALA A 163 5.16 -0.01 15.15
N GLU A 164 4.50 -0.41 14.06
CA GLU A 164 4.85 -1.57 13.24
C GLU A 164 6.30 -1.48 12.74
N HIS A 165 6.68 -0.36 12.12
CA HIS A 165 8.06 -0.16 11.66
C HIS A 165 9.08 -0.20 12.80
N LYS A 166 8.75 0.39 13.95
CA LYS A 166 9.63 0.37 15.13
C LYS A 166 9.88 -1.05 15.62
N VAL A 167 8.85 -1.87 15.69
CA VAL A 167 8.94 -3.27 16.10
C VAL A 167 9.73 -4.10 15.08
N ILE A 168 9.49 -3.90 13.78
CA ILE A 168 10.26 -4.58 12.73
C ILE A 168 11.74 -4.20 12.78
N ASN A 169 12.05 -2.90 12.90
CA ASN A 169 13.44 -2.42 13.02
C ASN A 169 14.13 -3.01 14.27
N ALA A 170 13.44 -3.07 15.42
CA ALA A 170 13.97 -3.70 16.62
C ALA A 170 14.26 -5.20 16.41
N PHE A 171 13.32 -5.92 15.78
CA PHE A 171 13.48 -7.33 15.46
C PHE A 171 14.67 -7.61 14.52
N GLU A 172 14.81 -6.79 13.48
CA GLU A 172 15.90 -6.93 12.51
C GLU A 172 17.27 -6.65 13.14
N ASN A 173 17.36 -5.64 14.01
CA ASN A 173 18.57 -5.33 14.78
C ASN A 173 18.83 -6.33 15.92
N GLY A 174 17.82 -7.11 16.28
CA GLY A 174 17.96 -8.19 17.24
C GLY A 174 17.87 -7.85 18.68
N GLU A 175 17.19 -6.75 18.96
CA GLU A 175 16.79 -6.39 20.29
C GLU A 175 15.58 -7.21 20.72
N ASP A 176 15.33 -7.20 22.02
CA ASP A 176 14.13 -7.80 22.59
C ASP A 176 12.88 -7.08 22.10
N LEU A 177 11.79 -7.84 21.92
CA LEU A 177 10.50 -7.31 21.47
C LEU A 177 9.72 -6.67 22.63
N THR A 178 10.34 -5.69 23.28
CA THR A 178 9.75 -4.88 24.34
C THR A 178 9.36 -3.50 23.82
N VAL A 179 8.47 -2.81 24.54
CA VAL A 179 8.06 -1.46 24.19
C VAL A 179 9.25 -0.49 24.28
N GLU A 180 10.11 -0.68 25.27
CA GLU A 180 11.29 0.14 25.54
C GLU A 180 12.33 0.04 24.42
N ALA A 181 12.58 -1.17 23.92
CA ALA A 181 13.48 -1.40 22.79
C ALA A 181 12.90 -0.80 21.50
N ALA A 182 11.66 -1.18 21.14
CA ALA A 182 11.01 -0.71 19.92
C ALA A 182 10.93 0.83 19.84
N ARG A 183 10.69 1.51 20.97
CA ARG A 183 10.61 2.99 21.01
C ARG A 183 11.87 3.69 20.49
N LYS A 184 13.05 3.08 20.66
CA LYS A 184 14.35 3.63 20.22
C LYS A 184 14.54 3.57 18.69
N HIS A 185 13.81 2.70 18.02
CA HIS A 185 13.94 2.49 16.58
C HIS A 185 13.22 3.56 15.75
N SER A 186 13.63 3.68 14.49
CA SER A 186 13.03 4.60 13.54
C SER A 186 11.61 4.15 13.15
N ARG A 187 10.76 5.13 12.85
CA ARG A 187 9.46 4.92 12.17
C ARG A 187 9.61 4.78 10.66
N ILE A 188 10.82 4.90 10.11
CA ILE A 188 11.12 4.75 8.68
C ILE A 188 11.67 3.35 8.47
N HIS A 189 11.18 2.68 7.42
CA HIS A 189 11.60 1.35 7.05
C HIS A 189 11.64 1.22 5.52
N LEU A 190 12.69 0.60 4.98
CA LEU A 190 12.95 0.55 3.52
C LEU A 190 11.87 -0.20 2.73
N ARG A 191 11.16 -1.13 3.38
CA ARG A 191 10.09 -1.92 2.76
C ARG A 191 8.69 -1.35 3.01
N CYS A 192 8.61 -0.06 3.35
CA CYS A 192 7.34 0.61 3.56
C CYS A 192 6.63 0.88 2.23
N GLY A 193 5.32 0.62 2.19
CA GLY A 193 4.47 0.94 1.04
C GLY A 193 4.50 2.41 0.63
N THR A 194 4.65 3.38 1.55
CA THR A 194 4.72 4.81 1.18
C THR A 194 6.02 5.17 0.47
N SER A 195 7.15 4.59 0.87
CA SER A 195 8.42 4.71 0.15
C SER A 195 8.33 4.05 -1.23
N PHE A 196 7.74 2.86 -1.30
CA PHE A 196 7.49 2.16 -2.56
C PHE A 196 6.60 2.97 -3.51
N LEU A 197 5.49 3.54 -3.02
CA LEU A 197 4.59 4.39 -3.82
C LEU A 197 5.33 5.61 -4.40
N LEU A 198 6.21 6.24 -3.63
CA LEU A 198 7.01 7.37 -4.13
C LEU A 198 7.96 6.94 -5.25
N VAL A 199 8.67 5.82 -5.08
CA VAL A 199 9.55 5.26 -6.12
C VAL A 199 8.74 4.92 -7.38
N VAL A 200 7.63 4.19 -7.23
CA VAL A 200 6.73 3.83 -8.33
C VAL A 200 6.25 5.05 -9.09
N MET A 201 5.91 6.15 -8.41
CA MET A 201 5.51 7.39 -9.06
C MET A 201 6.64 8.05 -9.83
N VAL A 202 7.83 8.19 -9.24
CA VAL A 202 8.98 8.80 -9.93
C VAL A 202 9.36 7.98 -11.17
N VAL A 203 9.44 6.66 -11.02
CA VAL A 203 9.70 5.74 -12.13
C VAL A 203 8.57 5.82 -13.17
N SER A 204 7.31 5.90 -12.75
CA SER A 204 6.17 6.09 -13.67
C SER A 204 6.33 7.34 -14.51
N ILE A 205 6.77 8.47 -13.94
CA ILE A 205 6.97 9.73 -14.68
C ILE A 205 8.04 9.53 -15.74
N LEU A 206 9.17 8.90 -15.39
CA LEU A 206 10.25 8.62 -16.33
C LEU A 206 9.78 7.70 -17.46
N VAL A 207 9.15 6.56 -17.14
CA VAL A 207 8.67 5.59 -18.14
C VAL A 207 7.60 6.21 -19.04
N PHE A 208 6.61 6.89 -18.47
CA PHE A 208 5.55 7.51 -19.26
C PHE A 208 6.03 8.68 -20.10
N SER A 209 7.15 9.33 -19.75
CA SER A 209 7.74 10.39 -20.57
C SER A 209 8.13 9.91 -21.97
N PHE A 210 8.49 8.63 -22.12
CA PHE A 210 8.84 7.99 -23.39
C PHE A 210 7.62 7.51 -24.19
N LEU A 211 6.41 7.48 -23.62
CA LEU A 211 5.19 7.03 -24.29
C LEU A 211 4.49 8.13 -25.13
N GLY A 212 5.07 9.32 -25.17
CA GLY A 212 4.57 10.43 -25.99
C GLY A 212 3.23 11.00 -25.52
N ARG A 213 2.44 11.54 -26.46
CA ARG A 213 1.16 12.22 -26.19
C ARG A 213 0.00 11.60 -26.99
N PRO A 214 -0.34 10.32 -26.80
CA PRO A 214 -1.47 9.72 -27.52
C PRO A 214 -2.80 10.31 -27.04
N ASP A 215 -3.88 9.99 -27.75
CA ASP A 215 -5.25 10.36 -27.37
C ASP A 215 -5.64 9.80 -26.00
N LEU A 216 -6.75 10.29 -25.43
CA LEU A 216 -7.13 10.00 -24.04
C LEU A 216 -7.30 8.51 -23.77
N VAL A 217 -7.91 7.75 -24.69
CA VAL A 217 -8.21 6.34 -24.46
C VAL A 217 -6.93 5.53 -24.54
N THR A 218 -6.15 5.71 -25.61
CA THR A 218 -4.86 5.05 -25.79
C THR A 218 -3.91 5.35 -24.63
N ARG A 219 -3.94 6.58 -24.12
CA ARG A 219 -3.15 7.02 -22.97
C ARG A 219 -3.53 6.32 -21.67
N ILE A 220 -4.83 6.20 -21.39
CA ILE A 220 -5.31 5.50 -20.18
C ILE A 220 -4.93 4.03 -20.27
N LEU A 221 -5.19 3.38 -21.41
CA LEU A 221 -4.87 1.97 -21.62
C LEU A 221 -3.37 1.69 -21.53
N SER A 222 -2.53 2.49 -22.20
CA SER A 222 -1.07 2.30 -22.17
C SER A 222 -0.50 2.43 -20.75
N ARG A 223 -1.01 3.38 -19.96
CA ARG A 223 -0.61 3.55 -18.56
C ARG A 223 -1.00 2.35 -17.72
N ILE A 224 -2.23 1.84 -17.86
CA ILE A 224 -2.69 0.65 -17.12
C ILE A 224 -1.82 -0.56 -17.45
N VAL A 225 -1.55 -0.79 -18.75
CA VAL A 225 -0.75 -1.93 -19.21
C VAL A 225 0.71 -1.86 -18.72
N VAL A 226 1.25 -0.65 -18.54
CA VAL A 226 2.65 -0.44 -18.13
C VAL A 226 2.84 -0.44 -16.60
N ILE A 227 1.77 -0.34 -15.79
CA ILE A 227 1.85 -0.40 -14.31
C ILE A 227 2.62 -1.62 -13.80
N PRO A 228 2.38 -2.87 -14.26
CA PRO A 228 3.12 -4.04 -13.77
C PRO A 228 4.62 -3.96 -14.06
N LEU A 229 5.01 -3.38 -15.20
CA LEU A 229 6.41 -3.15 -15.53
C LEU A 229 7.02 -2.13 -14.56
N VAL A 230 6.36 -0.98 -14.37
CA VAL A 230 6.83 0.07 -13.46
C VAL A 230 6.96 -0.47 -12.03
N ALA A 231 5.96 -1.20 -11.55
CA ALA A 231 5.99 -1.81 -10.23
C ALA A 231 7.07 -2.90 -10.10
N GLY A 232 7.41 -3.59 -11.19
CA GLY A 232 8.44 -4.63 -11.20
C GLY A 232 9.88 -4.11 -11.22
N ILE A 233 10.10 -2.89 -11.72
CA ILE A 233 11.42 -2.23 -11.73
C ILE A 233 11.64 -1.27 -10.54
N SER A 234 10.58 -0.98 -9.77
CA SER A 234 10.61 -0.14 -8.56
C SER A 234 10.92 -0.95 -7.31
#